data_AF-A0A9D9C3P4-F1
#
_entry.id   AF-A0A9D9C3P4-F1
#
_cell.length_a   1.000
_cell.length_b   1.000
_cell.length_c   1.000
_cell.angle_alpha   90.00
_cell.angle_beta   90.00
_cell.angle_gamma   90.00
#
_symmetry.space_group_name_H-M   'P 1'
#
loop_
_entity.id
_entity.type
_entity.pdbx_description
1 polymer ?
#
loop_
_entity_poly.entity_id
_entity_poly.type
_entity_poly.pdbx_seq_one_letter_code
_entity_poly.pdbx_strand_id
1 'polypeptide(L)' 'MSKTISIVVPCYNEEAALQHTMPQLLNILNRLSDEGKISSESFVLCVDDGSRDKTWDEI' A
#
# COMPACT_ATOMS: atom_id res chain seq x y z
N MET A 1 13.73 -19.33 0.49
CA MET A 1 12.64 -18.49 -0.03
C MET A 1 12.21 -17.54 1.09
N SER A 2 12.20 -16.23 0.82
CA SER A 2 11.66 -15.24 1.75
C SER A 2 10.14 -15.18 1.61
N LYS A 3 9.41 -14.84 2.68
CA LYS A 3 7.93 -14.76 2.64
C LYS A 3 7.51 -13.46 1.95
N THR A 4 6.53 -13.52 1.06
CA THR A 4 5.93 -12.33 0.44
C THR A 4 4.72 -11.88 1.28
N ILE A 5 4.61 -10.57 1.52
CA ILE A 5 3.43 -9.95 2.14
C ILE A 5 2.69 -9.12 1.09
N SER A 6 1.38 -9.26 1.06
CA SER A 6 0.49 -8.38 0.30
C SER A 6 -0.46 -7.69 1.28
N ILE A 7 -0.48 -6.36 1.27
CA ILE A 7 -1.40 -5.56 2.07
C ILE A 7 -2.51 -5.07 1.14
N VAL A 8 -3.75 -5.53 1.33
CA VAL A 8 -4.89 -5.13 0.52
C VAL A 8 -5.65 -4.02 1.22
N VAL A 9 -5.85 -2.89 0.53
CA VAL A 9 -6.52 -1.71 1.07
C VAL A 9 -7.72 -1.38 0.17
N PRO A 10 -8.97 -1.58 0.63
CA PRO A 10 -10.13 -1.05 -0.07
C PRO A 10 -10.18 0.47 0.08
N CYS A 11 -10.47 1.18 -1.01
CA CYS A 11 -10.51 2.63 -1.06
C CYS A 11 -11.85 3.11 -1.61
N TYR A 12 -12.60 3.88 -0.82
CA TYR A 12 -13.80 4.61 -1.25
C TYR A 12 -13.75 6.05 -0.76
N ASN A 13 -13.47 6.98 -1.67
CA ASN A 13 -13.32 8.41 -1.39
C ASN A 13 -12.25 8.75 -0.33
N GLU A 14 -11.04 8.24 -0.52
CA GLU A 14 -9.91 8.32 0.41
C GLU A 14 -8.81 9.30 -0.04
N GLU A 15 -9.10 10.25 -0.96
CA GLU A 15 -8.13 11.22 -1.52
C GLU A 15 -7.21 11.85 -0.45
N ALA A 16 -7.79 12.32 0.65
CA ALA A 16 -7.02 12.96 1.73
C ALA A 16 -6.20 11.96 2.58
N ALA A 17 -6.69 10.73 2.76
CA ALA A 17 -6.08 9.74 3.65
C ALA A 17 -4.95 8.95 2.96
N LEU A 18 -5.07 8.70 1.65
CA LEU A 18 -4.09 7.95 0.86
C LEU A 18 -2.70 8.61 0.87
N GLN A 19 -2.67 9.94 0.72
CA GLN A 19 -1.44 10.75 0.75
C GLN A 19 -0.61 10.56 2.02
N HIS A 20 -1.26 10.25 3.15
CA HIS A 20 -0.58 9.99 4.42
C HIS A 20 -0.32 8.50 4.66
N THR A 21 -1.23 7.63 4.23
CA THR A 21 -1.19 6.21 4.55
C THR A 21 -0.22 5.42 3.68
N MET A 22 -0.22 5.65 2.36
CA MET A 22 0.63 4.90 1.43
C MET A 22 2.13 5.01 1.74
N PRO A 23 2.69 6.21 2.00
CA PRO A 23 4.10 6.33 2.35
C PRO A 23 4.49 5.53 3.61
N GLN A 24 3.60 5.43 4.60
CA GLN A 24 3.84 4.68 5.83
C GLN A 24 3.86 3.17 5.58
N LEU A 25 2.88 2.64 4.83
CA LEU A 25 2.82 1.22 4.49
C LEU A 25 4.03 0.79 3.64
N LEU A 26 4.39 1.59 2.64
CA LEU A 26 5.57 1.34 1.81
C LEU A 26 6.86 1.38 2.64
N ASN A 27 7.00 2.34 3.55
CA ASN A 27 8.16 2.41 4.45
C ASN A 27 8.28 1.17 5.35
N ILE A 28 7.17 0.63 5.83
CA ILE A 28 7.17 -0.62 6.60
C ILE A 28 7.64 -1.79 5.75
N LEU A 29 7.11 -1.95 4.53
CA LEU A 29 7.54 -3.03 3.62
C LEU A 29 9.02 -2.89 3.26
N ASN A 30 9.48 -1.69 2.91
CA ASN A 30 10.87 -1.42 2.59
C ASN A 30 11.79 -1.77 3.77
N ARG A 31 11.48 -1.29 4.98
CA ARG A 31 12.27 -1.61 6.18
C ARG A 31 12.33 -3.11 6.45
N LEU A 32 11.21 -3.82 6.31
CA LEU A 32 11.17 -5.27 6.52
C LEU A 32 11.95 -6.03 5.43
N SER A 33 11.92 -5.53 4.19
CA SER A 33 12.71 -6.08 3.07
C SER A 33 14.21 -5.86 3.31
N ASP A 34 14.61 -4.65 3.73
CA ASP A 34 16.00 -4.29 4.04
C ASP A 34 16.56 -5.10 5.22
N GLU A 35 15.72 -5.40 6.22
CA GLU A 35 16.04 -6.29 7.33
C GLU A 35 16.07 -7.78 6.93
N GLY A 36 15.78 -8.11 5.66
CA GLY A 36 15.76 -9.48 5.13
C GLY A 36 14.61 -10.35 5.65
N LYS A 37 13.55 -9.74 6.20
CA LYS A 37 12.42 -10.44 6.84
C LYS A 37 11.34 -10.86 5.86
N ILE A 38 11.20 -10.14 4.75
CA ILE A 38 10.21 -10.42 3.70
C ILE A 38 10.87 -10.33 2.32
N SER A 39 10.15 -10.77 1.29
CA SER A 39 10.58 -10.62 -0.10
C SER A 39 10.47 -9.16 -0.54
N SER A 40 11.40 -8.69 -1.37
CA SER A 40 11.30 -7.39 -2.06
C SER A 40 10.09 -7.32 -3.00
N GLU A 41 9.53 -8.47 -3.37
CA GLU A 41 8.29 -8.59 -4.14
C GLU A 41 7.01 -8.34 -3.30
N SER A 42 7.15 -7.90 -2.05
CA SER A 42 6.00 -7.55 -1.19
C SER A 42 5.42 -6.19 -1.60
N PHE A 43 4.10 -6.05 -1.55
CA PHE A 43 3.43 -4.87 -2.12
C PHE A 43 2.16 -4.48 -1.36
N VAL A 44 1.72 -3.24 -1.60
CA VAL A 44 0.38 -2.75 -1.23
C VAL A 44 -0.51 -2.80 -2.48
N LEU A 45 -1.71 -3.35 -2.34
CA LEU A 45 -2.74 -3.40 -3.37
C LEU A 45 -3.91 -2.52 -2.95
N CYS A 46 -4.04 -1.36 -3.59
CA CYS A 46 -5.24 -0.54 -3.46
C CYS A 46 -6.34 -1.12 -4.37
N VAL A 47 -7.55 -1.25 -3.84
CA VAL A 47 -8.72 -1.76 -4.57
C VAL A 47 -9.80 -0.68 -4.57
N ASP A 48 -10.27 -0.31 -5.77
CA ASP A 48 -11.36 0.66 -5.88
C ASP A 48 -12.65 0.05 -5.42
N ASP A 49 -13.27 0.66 -4.41
CA ASP A 49 -14.61 0.29 -3.94
C ASP A 49 -15.66 1.29 -4.46
N GLY A 50 -15.44 1.81 -5.68
CA GLY A 50 -16.38 2.68 -6.39
C GLY A 50 -16.24 4.16 -6.06
N SER A 51 -15.00 4.63 -5.88
CA SER A 51 -14.69 6.03 -5.56
C SER A 51 -15.27 6.99 -6.61
N ARG A 52 -15.72 8.16 -6.15
CA ARG A 52 -16.32 9.21 -6.98
C ARG A 52 -15.55 10.54 -6.91
N ASP A 53 -14.59 10.62 -6.01
CA ASP A 53 -13.63 11.71 -5.90
C ASP A 53 -12.35 11.38 -6.69
N LYS A 54 -11.24 12.04 -6.34
CA LYS A 54 -9.96 11.85 -7.02
C LYS A 54 -9.04 10.85 -6.32
N THR A 55 -9.59 9.93 -5.52
CA THR A 55 -8.82 8.85 -4.86
C THR A 55 -7.79 8.17 -5.77
N TRP A 56 -8.11 7.95 -7.06
CA TRP A 56 -7.22 7.29 -8.02
C TRP A 56 -6.17 8.18 -8.64
N ASP A 57 -6.32 9.50 -8.59
CA ASP A 57 -5.27 10.43 -9.03
C ASP A 57 -4.10 10.48 -8.01
N GLU A 58 -4.33 9.95 -6.80
CA GLU A 58 -3.38 9.96 -5.67
C GLU A 58 -2.53 8.68 -5.56
N ILE A 59 -2.71 7.69 -6.44
CA ILE A 59 -1.98 6.39 -6.47
C ILE A 59 -0.97 6.38 -7.62
#